data_AF-A0A9P5N9W7-F1
#
_entry.id   AF-A0A9P5N9W7-F1
#
_cell.length_a   1.000
_cell.length_b   1.000
_cell.length_c   1.000
_cell.angle_alpha   90.00
_cell.angle_beta   90.00
_cell.angle_gamma   90.00
#
_symmetry.space_group_name_H-M   'P 1'
#
loop_
_entity.id
_entity.type
_entity.pdbx_description
1 polymer ?
#
loop_
_entity_poly.entity_id
_entity_poly.type
_entity_poly.pdbx_seq_one_letter_code
_entity_poly.pdbx_strand_id
1 'polypeptide(L)'
;MKFFYLSLVASLFCGHIAAFPAQGAGVHNLHRSTETCGDPSVATTFFEGFKPSVDSHALDTMDNFITLEAGADVWNIDGPSFRAWISASQANTTPLYWLYNSKTHDYGLPHFSNGGPSHSQWI
;
A
#
# COMPACT_ATOMS: atom_id res chain seq x y z
N MET A 1 24.61 -52.13 3.99
CA MET A 1 24.84 -50.71 3.61
C MET A 1 24.14 -50.29 2.31
N LYS A 2 23.72 -51.21 1.43
CA LYS A 2 23.06 -50.90 0.14
C LYS A 2 21.56 -50.53 0.25
N PHE A 3 20.88 -50.98 1.30
CA PHE A 3 19.44 -50.74 1.51
C PHE A 3 19.08 -49.34 2.04
N PHE A 4 20.03 -48.63 2.68
CA PHE A 4 19.80 -47.27 3.18
C PHE A 4 19.76 -46.23 2.06
N TYR A 5 20.54 -46.43 1.00
CA TYR A 5 20.59 -45.51 -0.14
C TYR A 5 19.29 -45.52 -0.96
N LEU A 6 18.64 -46.67 -1.10
CA LEU A 6 17.37 -46.79 -1.83
C LEU A 6 16.22 -46.07 -1.14
N SER A 7 16.19 -46.06 0.20
CA SER A 7 15.16 -45.35 0.97
C SER A 7 15.30 -43.82 0.86
N LEU A 8 16.54 -43.32 0.83
CA LEU A 8 16.82 -41.88 0.74
C LEU A 8 16.53 -41.30 -0.64
N VAL A 9 16.74 -42.08 -1.71
CA VAL A 9 16.38 -41.66 -3.07
C VAL A 9 14.86 -41.64 -3.25
N ALA A 10 14.13 -42.63 -2.71
CA ALA A 10 12.67 -42.70 -2.82
C ALA A 10 11.95 -41.53 -2.11
N SER A 11 12.47 -41.08 -0.95
CA SER A 11 11.89 -39.92 -0.26
C SER A 11 12.16 -38.59 -0.97
N LEU A 12 13.30 -38.47 -1.67
CA LEU A 12 13.62 -37.29 -2.46
C LEU A 12 12.64 -37.12 -3.63
N PHE A 13 12.24 -38.21 -4.30
CA PHE A 13 11.29 -38.13 -5.42
C PHE A 13 9.82 -37.92 -4.99
N CYS A 14 9.40 -38.43 -3.82
CA CYS A 14 8.04 -38.18 -3.31
C CYS A 14 7.85 -36.80 -2.67
N GLY A 15 8.92 -36.11 -2.26
CA GLY A 15 8.84 -34.76 -1.68
C GLY A 15 8.58 -33.63 -2.69
N HIS A 16 8.86 -33.85 -3.97
CA HIS A 16 8.74 -32.81 -5.00
C HIS A 16 7.34 -32.66 -5.62
N ILE A 17 6.43 -33.62 -5.40
CA ILE A 17 5.07 -33.54 -5.97
C ILE A 17 4.14 -32.65 -5.12
N ALA A 18 4.49 -32.39 -3.85
CA ALA A 18 3.72 -31.45 -3.00
C ALA A 18 4.06 -29.97 -3.23
N ALA A 19 5.05 -29.68 -4.08
CA ALA A 19 5.47 -28.31 -4.42
C ALA A 19 5.04 -27.91 -5.85
N PHE A 20 3.94 -28.46 -6.37
CA PHE A 20 3.24 -27.77 -7.44
C PHE A 20 2.73 -26.45 -6.87
N PRO A 21 3.12 -25.28 -7.42
CA PRO A 21 2.34 -24.08 -7.15
C PRO A 21 0.90 -24.43 -7.54
N ALA A 22 -0.08 -24.08 -6.70
CA ALA A 22 -1.48 -24.20 -7.05
C ALA A 22 -1.75 -23.36 -8.31
N GLN A 23 -1.51 -23.93 -9.48
CA GLN A 23 -1.91 -23.40 -10.77
C GLN A 23 -3.41 -23.64 -10.84
N GLY A 24 -4.19 -22.59 -10.56
CA GLY A 24 -5.61 -22.60 -10.89
C GLY A 24 -6.60 -22.48 -9.74
N ALA A 25 -6.26 -21.79 -8.63
CA ALA A 25 -7.27 -20.83 -8.19
C ALA A 25 -7.02 -19.62 -9.07
N GLY A 26 -7.80 -19.49 -10.16
CA GLY A 26 -7.84 -18.24 -10.88
C GLY A 26 -8.01 -17.16 -9.83
N VAL A 27 -7.02 -16.28 -9.68
CA VAL A 27 -7.27 -14.96 -9.13
C VAL A 27 -8.22 -14.38 -10.15
N HIS A 28 -9.51 -14.72 -10.00
CA HIS A 28 -10.57 -13.96 -10.58
C HIS A 28 -10.21 -12.56 -10.10
N ASN A 29 -9.79 -11.73 -11.04
CA ASN A 29 -10.19 -10.35 -11.03
C ASN A 29 -11.71 -10.40 -10.86
N LEU A 30 -12.17 -10.60 -9.62
CA LEU A 30 -13.54 -10.39 -9.21
C LEU A 30 -13.68 -8.91 -9.47
N HIS A 31 -14.17 -8.62 -10.67
CA HIS A 31 -14.57 -7.29 -11.06
C HIS A 31 -15.45 -6.81 -9.91
N ARG A 32 -14.98 -5.78 -9.19
CA ARG A 32 -15.76 -5.23 -8.08
C ARG A 32 -17.12 -4.89 -8.67
N SER A 33 -18.17 -5.55 -8.20
CA SER A 33 -19.51 -5.17 -8.61
C SER A 33 -19.70 -3.70 -8.20
N THR A 34 -20.50 -2.93 -8.94
CA THR A 34 -20.77 -1.52 -8.63
C THR A 34 -21.22 -1.31 -7.18
N GLU A 35 -21.82 -2.34 -6.58
CA GLU A 35 -22.31 -2.36 -5.20
C GLU A 35 -21.23 -2.67 -4.15
N THR A 36 -20.03 -3.07 -4.57
CA THR A 36 -18.87 -3.39 -3.70
C THR A 36 -17.75 -2.35 -3.80
N CYS A 37 -18.03 -1.20 -4.42
CA CYS A 37 -17.13 -0.06 -4.44
C CYS A 37 -17.49 0.91 -3.30
N GLY A 38 -16.49 1.56 -2.71
CA GLY A 38 -16.72 2.67 -1.79
C GLY A 38 -17.40 3.83 -2.51
N ASP A 39 -18.36 4.48 -1.84
CA ASP A 39 -19.09 5.62 -2.40
C ASP A 39 -18.13 6.80 -2.70
N PRO A 40 -17.92 7.16 -3.98
CA PRO A 40 -17.01 8.23 -4.36
C PRO A 40 -17.55 9.63 -4.03
N SER A 41 -18.83 9.78 -3.69
CA SER A 41 -19.41 11.08 -3.33
C SER A 41 -18.94 11.58 -1.95
N VAL A 42 -18.58 10.65 -1.06
CA VAL A 42 -18.09 10.94 0.30
C VAL A 42 -16.56 10.87 0.42
N ALA A 43 -15.85 10.62 -0.69
CA ALA A 43 -14.38 10.67 -0.71
C ALA A 43 -13.88 12.13 -0.67
N THR A 44 -12.81 12.37 0.08
CA THR A 44 -12.14 13.68 0.22
C THR A 44 -10.87 13.71 -0.61
N THR A 45 -10.53 14.89 -1.13
CA THR A 45 -9.28 15.12 -1.87
C THR A 45 -8.12 15.32 -0.92
N PHE A 46 -7.04 14.60 -1.16
CA PHE A 46 -5.75 14.75 -0.48
C PHE A 46 -4.77 15.48 -1.40
N PHE A 47 -3.88 16.24 -0.77
CA PHE A 47 -2.84 17.04 -1.39
C PHE A 47 -1.49 16.62 -0.82
N GLU A 48 -0.44 16.83 -1.60
CA GLU A 48 0.93 16.71 -1.14
C GLU A 48 1.46 18.10 -0.78
N GLY A 49 2.06 18.20 0.40
CA GLY A 49 2.67 19.41 0.89
C GLY A 49 4.14 19.17 1.17
N PHE A 50 5.00 20.05 0.67
CA PHE A 50 6.41 20.10 0.99
C PHE A 50 6.69 21.23 1.98
N LYS A 51 7.44 20.95 3.04
CA LYS A 51 7.89 21.95 4.02
C LYS A 51 9.40 22.18 3.88
N PRO A 52 9.83 23.32 3.30
CA PRO A 52 11.25 23.58 3.04
C PRO A 52 12.11 23.71 4.30
N SER A 53 11.54 24.15 5.42
CA SER A 53 12.30 24.39 6.65
C SER A 53 12.87 23.12 7.29
N VAL A 54 12.23 21.99 7.04
CA VAL A 54 12.61 20.67 7.57
C VAL A 54 12.81 19.62 6.47
N ASP A 55 12.74 20.05 5.20
CA ASP A 55 12.89 19.20 4.01
C ASP A 55 12.01 17.94 4.08
N SER A 56 10.72 18.14 4.36
CA SER A 56 9.76 17.06 4.65
C SER A 56 8.51 17.16 3.78
N HIS A 57 8.01 15.99 3.37
CA HIS A 57 6.75 15.83 2.64
C HIS A 57 5.67 15.21 3.53
N ALA A 58 4.45 15.73 3.37
CA ALA A 58 3.26 15.20 4.01
C ALA A 58 2.10 15.13 3.01
N LEU A 59 1.16 14.22 3.26
CA LEU A 59 -0.08 14.09 2.50
C LEU A 59 -1.25 14.44 3.41
N ASP A 60 -2.07 15.43 3.08
CA ASP A 60 -3.23 15.73 3.92
C ASP A 60 -4.34 16.44 3.14
N THR A 61 -5.45 16.72 3.80
CA THR A 61 -6.49 17.61 3.31
C THR A 61 -6.03 19.06 3.32
N MET A 62 -6.58 19.89 2.43
CA MET A 62 -6.26 21.32 2.38
C MET A 62 -6.55 22.01 3.71
N ASP A 63 -7.65 21.66 4.38
CA ASP A 63 -8.04 22.25 5.67
C ASP A 63 -7.00 21.97 6.77
N ASN A 64 -6.39 20.78 6.77
CA ASN A 64 -5.31 20.45 7.70
C ASN A 64 -4.05 21.23 7.39
N PHE A 65 -3.65 21.36 6.11
CA PHE A 65 -2.51 22.21 5.77
C PHE A 65 -2.74 23.65 6.23
N ILE A 66 -3.89 24.25 5.94
CA ILE A 66 -4.25 25.61 6.39
C ILE A 66 -4.22 25.73 7.92
N THR A 67 -4.63 24.70 8.65
CA THR A 67 -4.62 24.72 10.12
C THR A 67 -3.20 24.60 10.68
N LEU A 68 -2.32 23.87 9.99
CA LEU A 68 -0.91 23.66 10.37
C LEU A 68 0.00 24.83 9.95
N GLU A 69 -0.51 25.80 9.20
CA GLU A 69 0.10 27.10 8.90
C GLU A 69 0.17 28.00 10.15
N ALA A 70 0.94 27.58 11.17
CA ALA A 70 1.23 28.40 12.33
C ALA A 70 2.60 29.08 12.17
N GLY A 71 2.63 30.32 11.66
CA GLY A 71 3.83 31.17 11.65
C GLY A 71 4.37 31.49 10.26
N ALA A 72 5.70 31.66 10.14
CA ALA A 72 6.39 32.00 8.89
C ALA A 72 6.87 30.77 8.09
N ASP A 73 6.50 29.56 8.55
CA ASP A 73 6.95 28.28 8.01
C ASP A 73 5.80 27.60 7.25
N VAL A 74 5.70 27.97 5.98
CA VAL A 74 4.56 27.67 5.10
C VAL A 74 4.81 26.39 4.32
N TRP A 75 3.79 25.54 4.22
CA TRP A 75 3.75 24.40 3.32
C TRP A 75 3.60 24.86 1.87
N ASN A 76 4.49 24.39 1.02
CA ASN A 76 4.31 24.47 -0.43
C ASN A 76 3.40 23.31 -0.85
N ILE A 77 2.15 23.63 -1.15
CA ILE A 77 1.13 22.62 -1.47
C ILE A 77 1.06 22.43 -2.98
N ASP A 78 1.19 21.19 -3.42
CA ASP A 78 1.02 20.80 -4.82
C ASP A 78 -0.46 20.68 -5.21
N GLY A 79 -0.72 20.40 -6.49
CA GLY A 79 -2.07 20.14 -6.97
C GLY A 79 -2.73 18.92 -6.30
N PRO A 80 -4.04 18.70 -6.54
CA PRO A 80 -4.74 17.53 -6.02
C PRO A 80 -4.03 16.20 -6.35
N SER A 81 -3.68 15.41 -5.34
CA SER A 81 -2.91 14.17 -5.53
C SER A 81 -3.83 12.95 -5.75
N PHE A 82 -4.76 12.69 -4.82
CA PHE A 82 -5.71 11.57 -4.91
C PHE A 82 -6.98 11.82 -4.09
N ARG A 83 -7.97 10.93 -4.22
CA ARG A 83 -9.18 10.93 -3.38
C ARG A 83 -9.22 9.69 -2.51
N ALA A 84 -9.51 9.87 -1.23
CA ALA A 84 -9.66 8.78 -0.27
C ALA A 84 -10.69 9.13 0.80
N TRP A 85 -11.03 8.15 1.64
CA TRP A 85 -11.98 8.33 2.73
C TRP A 85 -11.22 8.55 4.04
N ILE A 86 -11.57 9.62 4.75
CA ILE A 86 -10.99 9.93 6.07
C ILE A 86 -11.54 8.99 7.14
N SER A 87 -12.81 8.58 6.99
CA SER A 87 -13.45 7.67 7.93
C SER A 87 -12.93 6.24 7.75
N ALA A 88 -12.38 5.68 8.84
CA ALA A 88 -11.95 4.28 8.91
C ALA A 88 -13.11 3.27 8.76
N SER A 89 -14.37 3.72 8.84
CA SER A 89 -15.56 2.87 8.74
C SER A 89 -16.24 2.90 7.38
N GLN A 90 -15.63 3.49 6.35
CA GLN A 90 -16.24 3.51 5.02
C GLN A 90 -16.31 2.09 4.46
N ALA A 91 -17.53 1.58 4.28
CA ALA A 91 -17.76 0.27 3.70
C ALA A 91 -17.15 0.19 2.29
N ASN A 92 -16.73 -1.02 1.91
CA ASN A 92 -16.23 -1.30 0.56
C ASN A 92 -14.96 -0.52 0.16
N THR A 93 -14.15 -0.14 1.16
CA THR A 93 -12.84 0.50 0.96
C THR A 93 -11.71 -0.34 1.55
N THR A 94 -10.48 -0.06 1.12
CA THR A 94 -9.27 -0.66 1.68
C THR A 94 -8.53 0.42 2.47
N PRO A 95 -8.13 0.16 3.74
CA PRO A 95 -7.40 1.15 4.53
C PRO A 95 -6.02 1.43 3.92
N LEU A 96 -5.64 2.70 3.91
CA LEU A 96 -4.30 3.16 3.57
C LEU A 96 -3.55 3.43 4.87
N TYR A 97 -2.29 2.99 4.95
CA TYR A 97 -1.42 3.20 6.10
C TYR A 97 -0.28 4.11 5.70
N TRP A 98 0.12 5.01 6.58
CA TRP A 98 1.26 5.89 6.33
C TRP A 98 2.52 5.27 6.89
N LEU A 99 3.59 5.32 6.11
CA LEU A 99 4.92 4.89 6.53
C LEU A 99 5.78 6.12 6.78
N TYR A 100 6.21 6.29 8.01
CA TYR A 100 7.08 7.40 8.42
C TYR A 100 8.55 7.02 8.29
N ASN A 101 9.33 7.81 7.55
CA ASN A 101 10.78 7.71 7.50
C ASN A 101 11.41 8.69 8.49
N SER A 102 11.98 8.18 9.59
CA SER A 102 12.60 9.02 10.62
C SER A 102 13.90 9.73 10.19
N LYS A 103 14.50 9.35 9.06
CA LYS A 103 15.73 10.01 8.56
C LYS A 103 15.42 11.27 7.76
N THR A 104 14.40 11.18 6.89
CA THR A 104 14.00 12.28 6.00
C THR A 104 12.77 13.02 6.51
N HIS A 105 12.14 12.53 7.59
CA HIS A 105 10.90 13.05 8.15
C HIS A 105 9.73 13.02 7.15
N ASP A 106 9.77 12.12 6.16
CA ASP A 106 8.73 11.99 5.14
C ASP A 106 7.69 10.93 5.49
N TYR A 107 6.47 11.16 5.01
CA TYR A 107 5.39 10.17 5.02
C TYR A 107 5.14 9.63 3.61
N GLY A 108 5.32 8.32 3.44
CA GLY A 108 5.03 7.61 2.19
C GLY A 108 3.83 6.69 2.32
N LEU A 109 3.07 6.52 1.23
CA LEU A 109 2.08 5.46 1.13
C LEU A 109 2.74 4.18 0.59
N PRO A 110 2.53 3.01 1.23
CA PRO A 110 2.94 1.74 0.65
C PRO A 110 2.15 1.51 -0.64
N HIS A 111 2.86 1.27 -1.73
CA HIS A 111 2.24 0.87 -2.98
C HIS A 111 1.73 -0.56 -2.87
N PHE A 112 0.41 -0.72 -2.88
CA PHE A 112 -0.24 -2.02 -2.99
C PHE A 112 -0.60 -2.29 -4.46
N SER A 113 0.27 -3.01 -5.18
CA SER A 113 -0.11 -3.60 -6.46
C SER A 113 -0.83 -4.93 -6.20
N ASN A 114 -1.77 -5.31 -7.07
CA ASN A 114 -2.57 -6.53 -6.97
C ASN A 114 -1.68 -7.81 -7.03
N GLY A 115 -0.99 -8.14 -5.93
CA GLY A 115 -0.09 -9.28 -5.84
C GLY A 115 0.98 -9.25 -4.73
N GLY A 116 1.16 -8.13 -4.02
CA GLY A 116 2.10 -8.05 -2.89
C GLY A 116 2.69 -6.65 -2.70
N PRO A 117 3.48 -6.42 -1.63
CA PRO A 117 4.17 -5.15 -1.44
C PRO A 117 5.26 -5.02 -2.51
N SER A 118 4.98 -4.28 -3.58
CA SER A 118 6.02 -3.89 -4.54
C SER A 118 6.65 -2.59 -4.06
N HIS A 119 7.95 -2.65 -3.80
CA HIS A 119 8.81 -1.52 -3.44
C HIS A 119 8.68 -0.42 -4.51
N SER A 120 8.07 0.73 -4.18
CA SER A 120 8.19 1.91 -5.03
C SER A 120 9.48 2.62 -4.66
N GLN A 121 10.48 2.53 -5.54
CA GLN A 121 11.59 3.47 -5.55
C GLN A 121 11.02 4.82 -6.01
N TRP A 122 10.68 5.68 -5.07
CA TRP A 122 10.69 7.11 -5.30
C TRP A 122 12.11 7.57 -5.02
N ILE A 123 12.73 8.15 -6.06
CA ILE A 123 14.10 8.66 -6.08
C ILE A 123 14.24 9.78 -5.06
#